data_AF-A0A351X2T4-F1
#
_entry.id   AF-A0A351X2T4-F1
#
_cell.length_a   1.000
_cell.length_b   1.000
_cell.length_c   1.000
_cell.angle_alpha   90.00
_cell.angle_beta   90.00
_cell.angle_gamma   90.00
#
_symmetry.space_group_name_H-M   'P 1'
#
loop_
_entity.id
_entity.type
_entity.pdbx_description
1 polymer ?
#
loop_
_entity_poly.entity_id
_entity_poly.type
_entity_poly.pdbx_seq_one_letter_code
_entity_poly.pdbx_strand_id
1 'polypeptide(L)'
;MVAEQEYFEENLTKKVEAELTELRRAQEDKVDQIRAAFGGLRQQVTRLEATAGPKARLSPEHMGQLRQLVATLGGLLQEKGVVKPYPGIYMDVTRMTGVSRSEDIRQEDFPKVVAFLEEQIQRLTTGSGSPGSEKPGEGSRES
;
A
#
# COMPACT_ATOMS: atom_id res chain seq x y z
N MET A 1 -23.86 33.86 47.37
CA MET A 1 -23.48 33.95 45.95
C MET A 1 -22.03 33.55 45.69
N VAL A 2 -21.02 34.00 46.46
CA VAL A 2 -19.61 33.61 46.24
C VAL A 2 -19.31 32.14 46.61
N ALA A 3 -19.79 31.67 47.77
CA ALA A 3 -19.52 30.30 48.26
C ALA A 3 -20.15 29.18 47.39
N GLU A 4 -21.29 29.46 46.73
CA GLU A 4 -21.93 28.51 45.81
C GLU A 4 -21.16 28.43 44.48
N GLN A 5 -20.49 29.51 44.09
CA GLN A 5 -19.70 29.61 42.88
C GLN A 5 -18.36 28.89 43.05
N GLU A 6 -17.68 29.06 44.20
CA GLU A 6 -16.47 28.31 44.55
C GLU A 6 -16.74 26.80 44.62
N TYR A 7 -17.86 26.38 45.22
CA TYR A 7 -18.25 24.96 45.29
C TYR A 7 -18.56 24.36 43.92
N PHE A 8 -19.12 25.15 43.01
CA PHE A 8 -19.40 24.72 41.64
C PHE A 8 -18.11 24.55 40.83
N GLU A 9 -17.19 25.52 40.92
CA GLU A 9 -15.88 25.47 40.25
C GLU A 9 -15.02 24.30 40.77
N GLU A 10 -15.04 24.03 42.07
CA GLU A 10 -14.30 22.93 42.67
C GLU A 10 -14.84 21.56 42.19
N ASN A 11 -16.17 21.43 42.07
CA ASN A 11 -16.80 20.20 41.55
C ASN A 11 -16.58 20.01 40.04
N LEU A 12 -16.58 21.10 39.27
CA LEU A 12 -16.28 21.05 37.84
C LEU A 12 -14.83 20.59 37.60
N THR A 13 -13.90 21.15 38.36
CA THR A 13 -12.47 20.80 38.29
C THR A 13 -12.25 19.33 38.62
N LYS A 14 -12.86 18.83 39.70
CA LYS A 14 -12.79 17.40 40.08
C LYS A 14 -13.37 16.47 39.01
N LYS A 15 -14.46 16.87 38.34
CA LYS A 15 -15.04 16.09 37.23
C LYS A 15 -14.14 16.06 36.01
N VAL A 16 -13.55 17.20 35.63
CA VAL A 16 -12.62 17.28 34.49
C VAL A 16 -11.36 16.45 34.77
N GLU A 17 -10.82 16.48 35.99
CA GLU A 17 -9.68 15.63 36.37
C GLU A 17 -10.02 14.14 36.34
N ALA A 18 -11.22 13.76 36.78
CA ALA A 18 -11.70 12.38 36.68
C ALA A 18 -11.82 11.92 35.22
N GLU A 19 -12.45 12.73 34.35
CA GLU A 19 -12.59 12.43 32.92
C GLU A 19 -11.23 12.35 32.20
N LEU A 20 -10.29 13.24 32.51
CA LEU A 20 -8.93 13.18 31.97
C LEU A 20 -8.17 11.93 32.42
N THR A 21 -8.40 11.48 33.66
CA THR A 21 -7.79 10.26 34.18
C THR A 21 -8.37 9.01 33.51
N GLU A 22 -9.67 8.98 33.29
CA GLU A 22 -10.34 7.89 32.55
C GLU A 22 -9.91 7.85 31.08
N LEU A 23 -9.78 9.01 30.43
CA LEU A 23 -9.26 9.11 29.06
C LEU A 23 -7.84 8.58 28.93
N ARG A 24 -6.96 8.88 29.89
CA ARG A 24 -5.59 8.34 29.92
C ARG A 24 -5.57 6.83 30.09
N ARG A 25 -6.38 6.28 31.02
CA ARG A 25 -6.50 4.82 31.20
C ARG A 25 -7.02 4.12 29.95
N ALA A 26 -8.09 4.65 29.35
CA ALA A 26 -8.63 4.10 28.11
C ALA A 26 -7.64 4.16 26.94
N GLN A 27 -6.76 5.18 26.91
CA GLN A 27 -5.68 5.27 25.93
C GLN A 27 -4.59 4.21 26.19
N GLU A 28 -4.17 4.01 27.44
CA GLU A 28 -3.20 2.97 27.83
C GLU A 28 -3.70 1.57 27.47
N ASP A 29 -4.97 1.26 27.78
CA ASP A 29 -5.60 -0.01 27.43
C ASP A 29 -5.60 -0.26 25.92
N LYS A 30 -5.88 0.78 25.12
CA LYS A 30 -5.81 0.69 23.65
C LYS A 30 -4.39 0.45 23.17
N VAL A 31 -3.39 1.10 23.78
CA VAL A 31 -1.98 0.90 23.44
C VAL A 31 -1.54 -0.53 23.74
N ASP A 32 -1.98 -1.10 24.85
CA ASP A 32 -1.65 -2.48 25.22
C ASP A 32 -2.37 -3.51 24.34
N GLN A 33 -3.63 -3.26 23.95
CA GLN A 33 -4.32 -4.06 22.94
C GLN A 33 -3.59 -4.05 21.60
N ILE A 34 -3.11 -2.87 21.15
CA ILE A 34 -2.32 -2.75 19.93
C ILE A 34 -1.02 -3.55 20.07
N ARG A 35 -0.27 -3.39 21.16
CA ARG A 35 0.97 -4.16 21.39
C ARG A 35 0.73 -5.67 21.37
N ALA A 36 -0.35 -6.14 22.00
CA ALA A 36 -0.71 -7.56 22.00
C ALA A 36 -1.04 -8.05 20.58
N ALA A 37 -1.83 -7.29 19.82
CA ALA A 37 -2.19 -7.62 18.43
C ALA A 37 -0.94 -7.67 17.52
N PHE A 38 -0.03 -6.69 17.64
CA PHE A 38 1.23 -6.67 16.91
C PHE A 38 2.16 -7.84 17.30
N GLY A 39 2.20 -8.20 18.60
CA GLY A 39 2.93 -9.37 19.08
C GLY A 39 2.41 -10.67 18.48
N GLY A 40 1.08 -10.83 18.43
CA GLY A 40 0.42 -11.97 17.79
C GLY A 40 0.71 -12.06 16.30
N LEU A 41 0.62 -10.94 15.59
CA LEU A 41 0.92 -10.88 14.15
C LEU A 41 2.38 -11.26 13.85
N ARG A 42 3.33 -10.76 14.64
CA ARG A 42 4.76 -11.11 14.49
C ARG A 42 4.99 -12.61 14.65
N GLN A 43 4.38 -13.23 15.67
CA GLN A 43 4.49 -14.68 15.88
C GLN A 43 3.86 -15.47 14.73
N GLN A 44 2.72 -15.02 14.21
CA GLN A 44 2.07 -15.65 13.05
C GLN A 44 2.96 -15.57 11.81
N VAL A 45 3.55 -14.40 11.53
CA VAL A 45 4.50 -14.21 10.42
C VAL A 45 5.71 -15.12 10.57
N THR A 46 6.33 -15.17 11.76
CA THR A 46 7.48 -16.06 12.01
C THR A 46 7.12 -17.54 11.83
N ARG A 47 5.93 -17.97 12.26
CA ARG A 47 5.45 -19.35 12.04
C ARG A 47 5.22 -19.64 10.56
N LEU A 48 4.55 -18.74 9.85
CA LEU A 48 4.34 -18.83 8.40
C LEU A 48 5.67 -18.96 7.65
N GLU A 49 6.67 -18.17 8.04
CA GLU A 49 8.02 -18.23 7.48
C GLU A 49 8.72 -19.56 7.76
N ALA A 50 8.54 -20.13 8.96
CA ALA A 50 9.11 -21.44 9.32
C ALA A 50 8.47 -22.60 8.54
N THR A 51 7.15 -22.55 8.29
CA THR A 51 6.44 -23.58 7.49
C THR A 51 6.64 -23.44 5.98
N ALA A 52 6.99 -22.26 5.47
CA ALA A 52 7.13 -22.01 4.04
C ALA A 52 8.43 -22.55 3.42
N GLY A 53 9.33 -23.15 4.22
CA GLY A 53 10.59 -23.73 3.74
C GLY A 53 11.60 -22.68 3.20
N PRO A 54 12.81 -23.12 2.79
CA PRO A 54 13.79 -22.22 2.19
C PRO A 54 13.25 -21.70 0.85
N LYS A 55 12.79 -20.44 0.87
CA LYS A 55 12.23 -19.73 -0.30
C LYS A 55 13.26 -19.78 -1.42
N ALA A 56 13.02 -20.63 -2.42
CA ALA A 56 13.86 -20.68 -3.61
C ALA A 56 13.72 -19.32 -4.31
N ARG A 57 14.82 -18.57 -4.37
CA ARG A 57 14.88 -17.28 -5.06
C ARG A 57 14.78 -17.48 -6.56
N LEU A 58 14.38 -16.45 -7.30
CA LEU A 58 14.34 -16.51 -8.76
C LEU A 58 15.66 -17.01 -9.34
N SER A 59 15.57 -17.90 -10.32
CA SER A 59 16.72 -18.31 -11.11
C SER A 59 17.19 -17.15 -12.02
N PRO A 60 18.44 -17.19 -12.51
CA PRO A 60 18.92 -16.20 -13.47
C PRO A 60 18.03 -16.06 -14.72
N GLU A 61 17.46 -17.18 -15.18
CA GLU A 61 16.55 -17.23 -16.33
C GLU A 61 15.23 -16.50 -16.02
N HIS A 62 14.63 -16.76 -14.86
CA HIS A 62 13.42 -16.06 -14.41
C HIS A 62 13.66 -14.56 -14.25
N MET A 63 14.82 -14.17 -13.71
CA MET A 63 15.23 -12.76 -13.62
C MET A 63 15.39 -12.12 -15.01
N GLY A 64 15.92 -12.86 -15.99
CA GLY A 64 15.99 -12.42 -17.38
C GLY A 64 14.62 -12.18 -17.99
N GLN A 65 13.70 -13.14 -17.82
CA GLN A 65 12.32 -13.03 -18.29
C GLN A 65 11.59 -11.85 -17.65
N LEU A 66 11.74 -11.65 -16.33
CA LEU A 66 11.13 -10.52 -15.62
C LEU A 66 11.61 -9.18 -16.20
N ARG A 67 12.92 -9.02 -16.38
CA ARG A 67 13.50 -7.79 -16.96
C ARG A 67 12.96 -7.54 -18.36
N GLN A 68 12.81 -8.59 -19.17
CA GLN A 68 12.28 -8.47 -20.52
C GLN A 68 10.82 -8.01 -20.52
N LEU A 69 9.96 -8.60 -19.70
CA LEU A 69 8.54 -8.23 -19.59
C LEU A 69 8.37 -6.79 -19.08
N VAL A 70 9.15 -6.41 -18.06
CA VAL A 70 9.15 -5.03 -17.54
C VAL A 70 9.63 -4.04 -18.61
N ALA A 71 10.63 -4.39 -19.41
CA ALA A 71 11.10 -3.56 -20.52
C ALA A 71 10.03 -3.40 -21.61
N THR A 72 9.36 -4.48 -22.00
CA THR A 72 8.26 -4.43 -22.98
C THR A 72 7.11 -3.56 -22.49
N LEU A 73 6.65 -3.78 -21.25
CA LEU A 73 5.59 -2.97 -20.65
C LEU A 73 6.00 -1.50 -20.51
N GLY A 74 7.24 -1.25 -20.08
CA GLY A 74 7.81 0.09 -19.97
C GLY A 74 7.84 0.83 -21.30
N GLY A 75 8.28 0.17 -22.37
CA GLY A 75 8.27 0.73 -23.73
C GLY A 75 6.85 1.12 -24.18
N LEU A 76 5.88 0.23 -24.02
CA LEU A 76 4.48 0.49 -24.38
C LEU A 76 3.87 1.65 -23.58
N LEU A 77 4.17 1.76 -22.28
CA LEU A 77 3.70 2.88 -21.46
C LEU A 77 4.36 4.20 -21.87
N GLN A 78 5.64 4.18 -22.21
CA GLN A 78 6.35 5.35 -22.75
C GLN A 78 5.74 5.82 -24.08
N GLU A 79 5.42 4.90 -24.99
CA GLU A 79 4.73 5.21 -26.26
C GLU A 79 3.36 5.86 -26.02
N LYS A 80 2.64 5.45 -24.96
CA LYS A 80 1.38 6.08 -24.53
C LYS A 80 1.56 7.38 -23.72
N GLY A 81 2.78 7.89 -23.60
CA GLY A 81 3.08 9.17 -22.96
C GLY A 81 3.30 9.12 -21.44
N VAL A 82 3.46 7.93 -20.85
CA VAL A 82 3.77 7.79 -19.42
C VAL A 82 5.24 8.14 -19.18
N VAL A 83 5.46 9.18 -18.40
CA VAL A 83 6.81 9.61 -18.00
C VAL A 83 7.34 8.70 -16.90
N LYS A 84 8.50 8.08 -17.14
CA LYS A 84 9.19 7.14 -16.21
C LYS A 84 8.27 5.98 -15.75
N PRO A 85 7.94 5.02 -16.63
CA PRO A 85 7.01 3.93 -16.28
C PRO A 85 7.61 2.88 -15.35
N TYR A 86 8.93 2.67 -15.39
CA TYR A 86 9.60 1.57 -14.69
C TYR A 86 9.37 1.53 -13.17
N PRO A 87 9.48 2.66 -12.42
CA PRO A 87 9.16 2.65 -10.99
C PRO A 87 7.73 2.20 -10.70
N GLY A 88 6.76 2.62 -11.52
CA GLY A 88 5.36 2.18 -11.38
C GLY A 88 5.21 0.67 -11.53
N ILE A 89 5.81 0.11 -12.58
CA ILE A 89 5.78 -1.33 -12.84
C ILE A 89 6.38 -2.12 -11.67
N TYR A 90 7.55 -1.71 -11.17
CA TYR A 90 8.17 -2.38 -10.02
C TYR A 90 7.38 -2.21 -8.72
N MET A 91 6.67 -1.08 -8.54
CA MET A 91 5.76 -0.88 -7.42
C MET A 91 4.56 -1.84 -7.47
N ASP A 92 4.01 -2.10 -8.65
CA ASP A 92 2.93 -3.08 -8.83
C ASP A 92 3.41 -4.51 -8.54
N VAL A 93 4.60 -4.87 -9.04
CA VAL A 93 5.24 -6.16 -8.73
C VAL A 93 5.50 -6.29 -7.22
N THR A 94 5.99 -5.24 -6.58
CA THR A 94 6.20 -5.19 -5.11
C THR A 94 4.89 -5.37 -4.36
N ARG A 95 3.81 -4.71 -4.80
CA ARG A 95 2.48 -4.85 -4.19
C ARG A 95 1.93 -6.27 -4.28
N MET A 96 2.18 -6.94 -5.41
CA MET A 96 1.72 -8.31 -5.65
C MET A 96 2.52 -9.36 -4.86
N THR A 97 3.83 -9.19 -4.75
CA THR A 97 4.75 -10.18 -4.17
C THR A 97 5.11 -9.91 -2.71
N GLY A 98 4.88 -8.68 -2.23
CA GLY A 98 5.26 -8.23 -0.90
C GLY A 98 6.77 -8.01 -0.71
N VAL A 99 7.57 -8.07 -1.79
CA VAL A 99 9.03 -7.91 -1.73
C VAL A 99 9.48 -6.74 -2.59
N SER A 100 10.38 -5.92 -2.06
CA SER A 100 10.88 -4.71 -2.76
C SER A 100 11.94 -5.01 -3.81
N ARG A 101 12.63 -6.15 -3.68
CA ARG A 101 13.71 -6.56 -4.59
C ARG A 101 13.24 -7.72 -5.45
N SER A 102 13.49 -7.62 -6.75
CA SER A 102 13.12 -8.68 -7.69
C SER A 102 13.85 -10.00 -7.41
N GLU A 103 15.06 -9.95 -6.86
CA GLU A 103 15.80 -11.18 -6.49
C GLU A 103 15.18 -11.93 -5.31
N ASP A 104 14.38 -11.23 -4.49
CA ASP A 104 13.70 -11.81 -3.32
C ASP A 104 12.32 -12.38 -3.68
N ILE A 105 11.87 -12.24 -4.93
CA ILE A 105 10.65 -12.88 -5.42
C ILE A 105 10.83 -14.39 -5.33
N ARG A 106 9.82 -15.06 -4.80
CA ARG A 106 9.84 -16.51 -4.65
C ARG A 106 9.54 -17.18 -5.99
N GLN A 107 10.18 -18.31 -6.24
CA GLN A 107 9.90 -19.09 -7.45
C GLN A 107 8.41 -19.47 -7.57
N GLU A 108 7.73 -19.78 -6.46
CA GLU A 108 6.30 -20.11 -6.49
C GLU A 108 5.38 -18.94 -6.90
N ASP A 109 5.82 -17.70 -6.67
CA ASP A 109 5.05 -16.51 -7.02
C ASP A 109 5.38 -16.01 -8.42
N PHE A 110 6.50 -16.45 -9.01
CA PHE A 110 6.97 -16.01 -10.32
C PHE A 110 5.94 -16.18 -11.45
N PRO A 111 5.23 -17.32 -11.59
CA PRO A 111 4.22 -17.47 -12.64
C PRO A 111 3.08 -16.44 -12.54
N LYS A 112 2.70 -16.04 -11.33
CA LYS A 112 1.67 -15.00 -11.11
C LYS A 112 2.19 -13.63 -11.57
N VAL A 113 3.47 -13.34 -11.30
CA VAL A 113 4.11 -12.09 -11.74
C VAL A 113 4.14 -12.00 -13.25
N VAL A 114 4.52 -13.08 -13.93
CA VAL A 114 4.55 -13.15 -15.39
C VAL A 114 3.15 -12.93 -15.97
N ALA A 115 2.15 -13.68 -15.51
CA ALA A 115 0.78 -13.56 -15.99
C ALA A 115 0.22 -12.13 -15.83
N PHE A 116 0.50 -11.49 -14.70
CA PHE A 116 0.12 -10.10 -14.48
C PHE A 116 0.75 -9.15 -15.50
N LEU A 117 2.06 -9.24 -15.73
CA LEU A 117 2.76 -8.36 -16.68
C LEU A 117 2.30 -8.59 -18.12
N GLU A 118 2.10 -9.85 -18.51
CA GLU A 118 1.58 -10.21 -19.84
C GLU A 118 0.18 -9.67 -20.07
N GLU A 119 -0.70 -9.74 -19.06
CA GLU A 119 -2.04 -9.17 -19.13
C GLU A 119 -2.00 -7.65 -19.35
N GLN A 120 -1.13 -6.93 -18.63
CA GLN A 120 -0.98 -5.48 -18.82
C GLN A 120 -0.47 -5.15 -20.23
N ILE A 121 0.52 -5.91 -20.72
CA ILE A 121 1.02 -5.77 -22.09
C ILE A 121 -0.11 -5.98 -23.09
N GLN A 122 -0.89 -7.06 -22.95
CA GLN A 122 -2.01 -7.38 -23.85
C GLN A 122 -3.09 -6.30 -23.85
N ARG A 123 -3.44 -5.77 -22.67
CA ARG A 123 -4.40 -4.66 -22.54
C ARG A 123 -3.90 -3.41 -23.25
N LEU A 124 -2.60 -3.12 -23.17
CA LEU A 124 -2.02 -1.94 -23.82
C LEU A 124 -1.93 -2.10 -25.34
N THR A 125 -1.62 -3.30 -25.84
CA THR A 125 -1.54 -3.58 -27.28
C THR A 125 -2.91 -3.68 -27.94
N THR A 126 -3.91 -4.22 -27.24
CA THR A 126 -5.28 -4.38 -27.77
C THR A 126 -6.14 -3.12 -27.56
N GLY A 127 -5.88 -2.36 -26.50
CA GLY A 127 -6.62 -1.15 -26.11
C GLY A 127 -6.08 0.15 -26.73
N SER A 128 -5.73 0.16 -28.02
CA SER A 128 -5.32 1.36 -28.77
C SER A 128 -6.48 2.31 -29.14
N GLY A 129 -7.64 2.17 -28.49
CA GLY A 129 -8.77 3.12 -28.57
C GLY A 129 -8.97 3.87 -27.25
N SER A 130 -8.60 5.15 -27.24
CA SER A 130 -8.80 6.10 -26.13
C SER A 130 -10.30 6.37 -25.86
N PRO A 131 -10.67 6.80 -24.64
CA PRO A 131 -10.98 8.23 -24.46
C PRO A 131 -10.11 8.77 -23.32
N GLY A 132 -9.35 9.84 -23.49
CA GLY A 132 -9.80 11.08 -24.10
C GLY A 132 -9.99 12.05 -22.96
N SER A 133 -8.89 12.64 -22.51
CA SER A 133 -8.83 13.68 -21.49
C SER A 133 -9.68 14.87 -21.95
N GLU A 134 -10.95 14.94 -21.54
CA GLU A 134 -11.71 16.19 -21.60
C GLU A 134 -11.16 17.14 -20.54
N LYS A 135 -10.17 17.93 -20.95
CA LYS A 135 -9.94 19.25 -20.35
C LYS A 135 -11.06 20.17 -20.87
N PRO A 136 -11.91 20.76 -20.02
CA PRO A 136 -12.78 21.85 -20.46
C PRO A 136 -11.91 23.11 -20.61
N GLY A 137 -11.37 23.28 -21.82
CA GLY A 137 -10.74 24.51 -22.27
C GLY A 137 -11.77 25.37 -22.98
N GLU A 138 -12.31 26.34 -22.24
CA GLU A 138 -12.34 27.76 -22.62
C GLU A 138 -12.22 28.12 -24.11
N GLY A 139 -13.30 28.68 -24.66
CA GLY A 139 -13.24 29.65 -25.76
C GLY A 139 -14.05 29.30 -27.02
N SER A 140 -15.21 29.93 -27.19
CA SER A 140 -15.50 30.70 -28.41
C SER A 140 -16.74 31.59 -28.28
N ARG A 141 -16.53 32.84 -28.67
CA ARG A 141 -17.51 33.90 -28.98
C ARG A 141 -18.32 33.54 -30.24
N GLU A 142 -19.29 34.42 -30.51
CA GLU A 142 -20.18 34.54 -31.68
C GLU A 142 -21.55 33.89 -31.45
N SER A 143 -22.69 34.58 -31.53
CA SER A 143 -23.06 35.84 -32.19
C SER A 143 -24.01 36.68 -31.34
#